data_AF-A0AAE3R0B4-F1
#
_entry.id   AF-A0AAE3R0B4-F1
#
_cell.length_a   1.000
_cell.length_b   1.000
_cell.length_c   1.000
_cell.angle_alpha   90.00
_cell.angle_beta   90.00
_cell.angle_gamma   90.00
#
_symmetry.space_group_name_H-M   'P 1'
#
loop_
_entity.id
_entity.type
_entity.pdbx_description
1 polymer ?
#
loop_
_entity_poly.entity_id
_entity_poly.type
_entity_poly.pdbx_seq_one_letter_code
_entity_poly.pdbx_strand_id
1 'polypeptide(L)'
;MKGKKTTSKRRKYSADFKSEVVKMLLNGQSASKISEQLGISENLIYRWKNEQFAQSNSSNLEEKTVSVGELLQKVEQLQKQLREVETEREILKKVVAIFSKSP
;
A
#
# COMPACT_ATOMS: atom_id res chain seq x y z
N MET A 1 -40.47 7.23 -27.02
CA MET A 1 -39.73 6.08 -27.60
C MET A 1 -38.89 5.44 -26.49
N LYS A 2 -39.21 4.23 -26.02
CA LYS A 2 -38.45 3.56 -24.95
C LYS A 2 -37.38 2.67 -25.58
N GLY A 3 -36.11 3.06 -25.46
CA GLY A 3 -34.97 2.32 -26.02
C GLY A 3 -34.86 0.92 -25.42
N LYS A 4 -34.77 -0.10 -26.28
CA LYS A 4 -34.55 -1.51 -25.92
C LYS A 4 -33.26 -1.65 -25.12
N LYS A 5 -33.35 -2.05 -23.84
CA LYS A 5 -32.18 -2.46 -23.04
C LYS A 5 -31.76 -3.86 -23.50
N THR A 6 -30.74 -3.95 -24.35
CA THR A 6 -30.09 -5.22 -24.68
C THR A 6 -29.30 -5.70 -23.46
N THR A 7 -29.72 -6.78 -22.84
CA THR A 7 -29.01 -7.42 -21.71
C THR A 7 -27.73 -8.08 -22.22
N SER A 8 -26.67 -7.28 -22.34
CA SER A 8 -25.32 -7.76 -22.65
C SER A 8 -24.83 -8.68 -21.53
N LYS A 9 -24.36 -9.88 -21.91
CA LYS A 9 -23.80 -10.88 -20.99
C LYS A 9 -22.59 -10.27 -20.27
N ARG A 10 -22.64 -10.20 -18.93
CA ARG A 10 -21.53 -9.62 -18.13
C ARG A 10 -20.25 -10.41 -18.39
N ARG A 11 -19.19 -9.72 -18.83
CA ARG A 11 -17.84 -10.29 -18.94
C ARG A 11 -17.37 -10.74 -17.57
N LYS A 12 -16.82 -11.95 -17.49
CA LYS A 12 -16.19 -12.51 -16.28
C LYS A 12 -14.68 -12.45 -16.44
N TYR A 13 -13.99 -12.06 -15.37
CA TYR A 13 -12.54 -11.97 -15.31
C TYR A 13 -12.04 -12.85 -14.16
N SER A 14 -10.91 -13.53 -14.35
CA SER A 14 -10.27 -14.36 -13.32
C SER A 14 -9.74 -13.51 -12.16
N ALA A 15 -9.56 -14.13 -10.99
CA ALA A 15 -9.05 -13.44 -9.81
C ALA A 15 -7.61 -12.92 -10.03
N ASP A 16 -6.77 -13.69 -10.70
CA ASP A 16 -5.39 -13.33 -11.02
C ASP A 16 -5.35 -12.09 -11.91
N PHE A 17 -6.18 -12.06 -12.94
CA PHE A 17 -6.26 -10.93 -13.86
C PHE A 17 -6.72 -9.65 -13.17
N LYS A 18 -7.73 -9.73 -12.29
CA LYS A 18 -8.15 -8.57 -11.48
C LYS A 18 -7.02 -8.06 -10.59
N SER A 19 -6.26 -8.97 -9.99
CA SER A 19 -5.14 -8.63 -9.10
C SER A 19 -4.00 -7.96 -9.86
N GLU A 20 -3.69 -8.43 -11.06
CA GLU A 20 -2.67 -7.83 -11.92
C GLU A 20 -3.07 -6.40 -12.34
N VAL A 21 -4.32 -6.19 -12.74
CA VAL A 21 -4.87 -4.87 -13.08
C VAL A 21 -4.80 -3.90 -11.90
N VAL A 22 -5.14 -4.36 -10.69
CA VAL A 22 -5.04 -3.52 -9.48
C VAL A 22 -3.57 -3.23 -9.14
N LYS A 23 -2.66 -4.20 -9.33
CA LYS A 23 -1.22 -4.00 -9.13
C LYS A 23 -0.64 -2.95 -10.07
N MET A 24 -1.04 -2.95 -11.35
CA MET A 24 -0.68 -1.92 -12.33
C MET A 24 -1.11 -0.52 -11.87
N LEU A 25 -2.33 -0.39 -11.36
CA LEU A 25 -2.86 0.86 -10.82
C LEU A 25 -2.07 1.33 -9.57
N LEU A 26 -1.75 0.42 -8.65
CA LEU A 26 -0.97 0.73 -7.44
C LEU A 26 0.49 1.08 -7.75
N ASN A 27 1.05 0.54 -8.84
CA ASN A 27 2.38 0.87 -9.34
C ASN A 27 2.43 2.23 -10.07
N GLY A 28 1.34 3.00 -10.08
CA GLY A 28 1.31 4.37 -10.60
C GLY A 28 0.85 4.52 -12.05
N GLN A 29 0.39 3.45 -12.71
CA GLN A 29 -0.27 3.60 -14.02
C GLN A 29 -1.67 4.18 -13.85
N SER A 30 -2.07 5.10 -14.75
CA SER A 30 -3.41 5.68 -14.71
C SER A 30 -4.48 4.66 -15.12
N ALA A 31 -5.66 4.74 -14.51
CA ALA A 31 -6.79 3.88 -14.86
C ALA A 31 -7.17 4.01 -16.35
N SER A 32 -7.08 5.21 -16.91
CA SER A 32 -7.31 5.49 -18.34
C SER A 32 -6.36 4.72 -19.24
N LYS A 33 -5.06 4.73 -18.94
CA LYS A 33 -4.06 3.98 -19.71
C LYS A 33 -4.29 2.47 -19.64
N ILE A 34 -4.60 1.96 -18.45
CA ILE A 34 -4.92 0.53 -18.25
C ILE A 34 -6.20 0.15 -19.01
N SER A 35 -7.20 1.04 -19.00
CA SER A 35 -8.46 0.88 -19.73
C SER A 35 -8.24 0.75 -21.24
N GLU A 36 -7.41 1.63 -21.82
CA GLU A 36 -7.05 1.59 -23.24
C GLU A 36 -6.27 0.32 -23.60
N GLN A 37 -5.31 -0.08 -22.77
CA GLN A 37 -4.46 -1.25 -23.02
C GLN A 37 -5.22 -2.58 -22.94
N LEU A 38 -6.14 -2.71 -21.99
CA LEU A 38 -6.81 -3.99 -21.69
C LEU A 38 -8.27 -4.03 -22.18
N GLY A 39 -8.82 -2.91 -22.66
CA GLY A 39 -10.20 -2.81 -23.13
C GLY A 39 -11.24 -2.95 -22.00
N ILE A 40 -10.91 -2.42 -20.82
CA ILE A 40 -11.70 -2.55 -19.58
C ILE A 40 -12.10 -1.16 -19.10
N SER A 41 -13.34 -0.97 -18.66
CA SER A 41 -13.74 0.34 -18.16
C SER A 41 -12.99 0.75 -16.89
N GLU A 42 -12.61 2.02 -16.82
CA GLU A 42 -11.96 2.62 -15.64
C GLU A 42 -12.76 2.40 -14.35
N ASN A 43 -14.09 2.53 -14.42
CA ASN A 43 -14.98 2.27 -13.29
C ASN A 43 -14.84 0.85 -12.74
N LEU A 44 -14.61 -0.14 -13.62
CA LEU A 44 -14.42 -1.53 -13.20
C LEU A 44 -13.06 -1.74 -12.55
N ILE A 45 -12.02 -1.04 -13.03
CA ILE A 45 -10.68 -1.03 -12.43
C ILE A 45 -10.74 -0.49 -11.00
N TYR A 46 -11.37 0.67 -10.79
CA TYR A 46 -11.56 1.23 -9.44
C TYR A 46 -12.42 0.34 -8.55
N ARG A 47 -13.42 -0.33 -9.11
CA ARG A 47 -14.24 -1.28 -8.36
C ARG A 47 -13.42 -2.45 -7.86
N TRP A 48 -12.54 -3.02 -8.69
CA TRP A 48 -11.66 -4.12 -8.26
C TRP A 48 -10.64 -3.68 -7.21
N LYS A 49 -10.11 -2.46 -7.33
CA LYS A 49 -9.29 -1.85 -6.27
C LYS A 49 -10.06 -1.87 -4.95
N ASN A 50 -11.28 -1.32 -4.94
CA ASN A 50 -12.10 -1.24 -3.73
C ASN A 50 -12.51 -2.63 -3.20
N GLU A 51 -12.81 -3.59 -4.07
CA GLU A 51 -13.10 -4.98 -3.68
C GLU A 51 -11.89 -5.64 -3.00
N GLN A 52 -10.67 -5.41 -3.49
CA GLN A 52 -9.44 -5.93 -2.86
C GLN A 52 -9.17 -5.27 -1.51
N PHE A 53 -9.32 -3.95 -1.40
CA PHE A 53 -9.17 -3.25 -0.11
C PHE A 53 -10.25 -3.67 0.89
N ALA A 54 -11.49 -3.84 0.42
CA ALA A 54 -12.57 -4.35 1.24
C ALA A 54 -12.25 -5.77 1.71
N GLN A 55 -11.79 -6.67 0.84
CA GLN A 55 -11.38 -8.03 1.24
C GLN A 55 -10.22 -8.03 2.24
N SER A 56 -9.21 -7.17 2.06
CA SER A 56 -8.11 -7.03 3.03
C SER A 56 -8.57 -6.46 4.38
N ASN A 57 -9.64 -5.66 4.38
CA ASN A 57 -10.25 -5.13 5.60
C ASN A 57 -11.23 -6.13 6.22
N SER A 58 -11.99 -6.88 5.43
CA SER A 58 -12.88 -7.96 5.86
C SER A 58 -12.10 -9.10 6.51
N SER A 59 -10.93 -9.46 5.96
CA SER A 59 -10.02 -10.42 6.59
C SER A 59 -9.31 -9.86 7.84
N ASN A 60 -9.32 -8.54 8.04
CA ASN A 60 -8.79 -7.89 9.25
C ASN A 60 -9.89 -7.58 10.29
N LEU A 61 -11.17 -7.74 9.94
CA LEU A 61 -12.27 -7.47 10.87
C LEU A 61 -12.46 -8.59 11.90
N GLU A 62 -11.87 -9.78 11.69
CA GLU A 62 -11.96 -10.89 12.64
C GLU A 62 -10.76 -11.03 13.59
N GLU A 63 -9.55 -10.53 13.30
CA GLU A 63 -8.41 -10.79 14.20
C GLU A 63 -7.24 -9.80 14.02
N LYS A 64 -7.40 -8.57 14.53
CA LYS A 64 -6.29 -7.83 15.14
C LYS A 64 -6.79 -6.68 15.99
N THR A 65 -7.42 -7.04 17.11
CA THR A 65 -7.33 -6.18 18.30
C THR A 65 -5.87 -6.21 18.76
N VAL A 66 -4.97 -5.51 18.05
CA VAL A 66 -3.63 -5.25 18.58
C VAL A 66 -3.86 -4.51 19.89
N SER A 67 -3.48 -5.12 21.00
CA SER A 67 -3.70 -4.53 22.31
C SER A 67 -2.95 -3.20 22.35
N VAL A 68 -3.55 -2.18 22.97
CA VAL A 68 -2.87 -0.89 23.21
C VAL A 68 -1.50 -1.12 23.88
N GLY A 69 -1.38 -2.17 24.72
CA GLY A 69 -0.12 -2.58 25.32
C GLY A 69 0.95 -3.01 24.31
N GLU A 70 0.59 -3.77 23.27
CA GLU A 70 1.53 -4.21 22.23
C GLU A 70 2.01 -3.04 21.36
N LEU A 71 1.11 -2.08 21.10
CA LEU A 71 1.47 -0.84 20.40
C LEU A 71 2.43 0.01 21.25
N LEU A 72 2.15 0.18 22.55
CA LEU A 72 3.01 0.91 23.45
C LEU A 72 4.40 0.28 23.57
N GLN A 73 4.47 -1.05 23.69
CA GLN A 73 5.74 -1.77 23.74
C GLN A 73 6.54 -1.60 22.44
N LYS A 74 5.87 -1.63 21.28
CA LYS A 74 6.53 -1.39 20.00
C LYS A 74 7.00 0.05 19.85
N VAL A 75 6.23 1.02 20.32
CA VAL A 75 6.62 2.44 20.34
C VAL A 75 7.84 2.63 21.22
N GLU A 76 7.86 2.05 22.42
CA GLU A 76 9.01 2.12 23.32
C GLU A 76 10.27 1.51 22.71
N GLN A 77 10.14 0.32 22.09
CA GLN A 77 11.24 -0.34 21.41
C GLN A 77 11.78 0.51 20.26
N LEU A 78 10.91 1.08 19.43
CA LEU A 78 11.30 1.94 18.32
C LEU A 78 11.99 3.22 18.82
N GLN A 79 11.48 3.84 19.89
CA GLN A 79 12.11 5.00 20.50
C GLN A 79 13.50 4.67 21.07
N LYS A 80 13.67 3.49 21.66
CA LYS A 80 14.97 3.03 22.15
C LYS A 80 15.97 2.87 21.00
N GLN A 81 15.57 2.19 19.92
CA GLN A 81 16.41 2.02 18.74
C GLN A 81 16.79 3.36 18.10
N LEU A 82 15.83 4.30 18.03
CA LEU A 82 16.08 5.63 17.50
C LEU A 82 17.11 6.39 18.33
N ARG A 83 17.01 6.34 19.67
CA ARG A 83 18.01 6.94 20.56
C ARG A 83 19.39 6.30 20.39
N GLU A 84 19.48 4.98 20.31
CA GLU A 84 20.75 4.27 20.08
C GLU A 84 21.42 4.75 18.78
N VAL A 85 20.68 4.73 17.67
CA VAL A 85 21.18 5.19 16.37
C VAL A 85 21.59 6.67 16.39
N GLU A 86 20.82 7.53 17.06
CA GLU A 86 21.19 8.95 17.22
C GLU A 86 22.48 9.12 18.02
N THR A 87 22.66 8.37 19.11
CA THR A 87 23.90 8.44 19.91
C THR A 87 25.10 7.95 19.15
N GLU A 88 24.99 6.83 18.41
CA GLU A 88 26.05 6.34 17.53
C GLU A 88 26.43 7.38 16.48
N ARG A 89 25.43 8.00 15.84
CA ARG A 89 25.67 9.07 14.87
C ARG A 89 26.40 10.26 15.49
N GLU A 90 26.01 10.68 16.69
CA GLU A 90 26.66 11.79 17.40
C GLU A 90 28.10 11.46 17.79
N ILE A 91 28.38 10.23 18.23
CA ILE A 91 29.74 9.77 18.51
C ILE A 91 30.57 9.80 17.22
N LEU A 92 30.06 9.23 16.13
CA LEU A 92 30.75 9.21 14.84
C LEU A 92 31.03 10.62 14.32
N LYS A 93 30.08 11.56 14.46
CA LYS A 93 30.32 12.97 14.13
C LYS A 93 31.43 13.59 14.97
N LYS A 94 31.42 13.37 16.30
CA LYS A 94 32.45 13.90 17.20
C LYS A 94 33.82 13.35 16.84
N VAL A 95 33.90 12.05 16.57
CA VAL A 95 35.10 11.36 16.09
C VAL A 95 35.60 12.02 14.80
N VAL A 96 34.76 12.11 13.77
CA VAL A 96 35.11 12.76 12.49
C VAL A 96 35.57 14.20 12.73
N ALA A 97 34.89 14.98 13.57
CA ALA A 97 35.25 16.36 13.87
C ALA A 97 36.61 16.49 14.59
N ILE A 98 36.99 15.53 15.43
CA ILE A 98 38.31 15.50 16.09
C ILE A 98 39.39 15.12 15.07
N PHE A 99 39.15 14.07 14.28
CA PHE A 99 40.10 13.61 13.26
C PHE A 99 40.28 14.60 12.10
N SER A 100 39.28 15.42 11.78
CA SER A 100 39.37 16.46 10.73
C SER A 100 39.90 17.80 11.22
N LYS A 101 40.11 17.98 12.54
CA LYS A 101 40.68 19.21 13.14
C LYS A 101 42.11 19.05 13.64
N SER A 102 42.69 17.85 13.58
CA SER A 102 44.14 17.67 13.75
C SER A 102 44.83 17.93 12.39
N PRO A 103 45.91 18.72 12.34
CA PRO A 103 46.71 18.89 11.12
C PRO A 103 47.45 17.61 10.72
#